data_AF-A0A5B8U0Z2-F1
#
_entry.id   AF-A0A5B8U0Z2-F1
#
_cell.length_a   1.000
_cell.length_b   1.000
_cell.length_c   1.000
_cell.angle_alpha   90.00
_cell.angle_beta   90.00
_cell.angle_gamma   90.00
#
_symmetry.space_group_name_H-M   'P 1'
#
loop_
_entity.id
_entity.type
_entity.pdbx_description
1 polymer ?
#
loop_
_entity_poly.entity_id
_entity_poly.type
_entity_poly.pdbx_seq_one_letter_code
_entity_poly.pdbx_strand_id
1 'polypeptide(L)'
;MTATAFGGAGRDFALGVEEELIVVDPVTLALSHTGVEVLERMEVPEGTGSAHPDTYAALVELASPVVHSAGEGVASIAALRARARAAGATLIGAGIHPDGAFGDVVHVPEARYDEIHAQLRGLLRRTPTCALHVHVGMPDAETAIRVYNGLREHLPLLQALAANSPFWHGHDSGLATARAQLFRGYPRGDIPPAFASFAAFEDLVDQLVAAGDAPDYTFLWWDLRPHPRLGTVELRAMDAQSSLWSVAALTALVAGLARAAAEDDRLSWTPRAVLMESSFRAARDGLGATLLHEGALRPVPEIARAAVARARPFAAELGSEEQLGLVERLLTEGGGADRQRAAHARGGMPGLLRHLAAETAHDLA
;
A
#
# COMPACT_ATOMS: atom_id res chain seq x y z
N MET A 1 -7.33 14.81 19.58
CA MET A 1 -8.77 15.09 19.36
C MET A 1 -9.52 13.79 19.59
N THR A 2 -10.48 13.83 20.50
CA THR A 2 -11.41 12.75 20.87
C THR A 2 -12.21 12.32 19.64
N ALA A 3 -12.12 11.05 19.25
CA ALA A 3 -12.89 10.49 18.14
C ALA A 3 -14.37 10.32 18.54
N THR A 4 -15.09 11.42 18.76
CA THR A 4 -16.47 11.39 19.26
C THR A 4 -17.51 10.99 18.19
N ALA A 5 -17.10 10.67 16.98
CA ALA A 5 -17.89 9.92 16.01
C ALA A 5 -16.95 9.30 14.97
N PHE A 6 -17.10 8.00 14.70
CA PHE A 6 -16.53 7.39 13.51
C PHE A 6 -17.21 8.05 12.30
N GLY A 7 -16.42 8.77 11.48
CA GLY A 7 -16.92 9.54 10.34
C GLY A 7 -17.42 8.66 9.19
N GLY A 8 -17.72 9.27 8.04
CA GLY A 8 -17.96 8.52 6.79
C GLY A 8 -19.36 7.93 6.59
N ALA A 9 -20.38 8.41 7.32
CA ALA A 9 -21.77 7.94 7.16
C ALA A 9 -22.23 7.89 5.69
N GLY A 10 -22.82 6.77 5.27
CA GLY A 10 -23.36 6.57 3.91
C GLY A 10 -22.32 6.19 2.85
N ARG A 11 -21.12 5.73 3.27
CA ARG A 11 -20.03 5.29 2.38
C ARG A 11 -19.63 3.83 2.64
N ASP A 12 -20.60 3.01 3.03
CA ASP A 12 -20.39 1.63 3.44
C ASP A 12 -19.72 0.84 2.30
N PHE A 13 -18.52 0.33 2.59
CA PHE A 13 -17.64 -0.38 1.66
C PHE A 13 -17.23 0.39 0.40
N ALA A 14 -17.46 1.70 0.35
CA ALA A 14 -16.87 2.55 -0.67
C ALA A 14 -15.34 2.55 -0.53
N LEU A 15 -14.64 2.74 -1.64
CA LEU A 15 -13.19 2.62 -1.71
C LEU A 15 -12.52 3.98 -1.92
N GLY A 16 -11.33 4.13 -1.36
CA GLY A 16 -10.35 5.13 -1.78
C GLY A 16 -9.04 4.41 -2.09
N VAL A 17 -8.44 4.71 -3.23
CA VAL A 17 -7.16 4.12 -3.65
C VAL A 17 -6.13 5.24 -3.70
N GLU A 18 -5.02 5.06 -2.99
CA GLU A 18 -3.91 6.01 -3.00
C GLU A 18 -2.64 5.29 -3.42
N GLU A 19 -1.82 5.92 -4.24
CA GLU A 19 -0.50 5.40 -4.58
C GLU A 19 0.55 6.50 -4.54
N GLU A 20 1.69 6.16 -3.97
CA GLU A 20 2.90 6.97 -4.02
C GLU A 20 3.73 6.47 -5.21
N LEU A 21 4.15 7.36 -6.11
CA LEU A 21 4.99 7.01 -7.26
C LEU A 21 6.29 7.80 -7.26
N ILE A 22 7.35 7.17 -7.74
CA ILE A 22 8.68 7.78 -7.82
C ILE A 22 8.79 8.59 -9.09
N VAL A 23 9.14 9.87 -8.96
CA VAL A 23 9.50 10.75 -10.07
C VAL A 23 10.97 10.56 -10.39
N VAL A 24 11.27 10.33 -11.67
CA VAL A 24 12.63 10.07 -12.15
C VAL A 24 12.99 10.98 -13.32
N ASP A 25 14.30 11.16 -13.53
CA ASP A 25 14.81 11.86 -14.70
C ASP A 25 14.48 11.06 -15.98
N PRO A 26 13.94 11.70 -17.04
CA PRO A 26 13.44 10.99 -18.23
C PRO A 26 14.53 10.27 -19.04
N VAL A 27 15.81 10.59 -18.83
CA VAL A 27 16.93 10.03 -19.62
C VAL A 27 17.68 8.98 -18.82
N THR A 28 18.08 9.33 -17.60
CA THR A 28 18.89 8.50 -16.72
C THR A 28 18.06 7.56 -15.86
N LEU A 29 16.78 7.90 -15.64
CA LEU A 29 15.87 7.23 -14.71
C LEU A 29 16.38 7.22 -13.26
N ALA A 30 17.29 8.13 -12.90
CA ALA A 30 17.66 8.36 -11.50
C ALA A 30 16.54 9.12 -10.77
N LEU A 31 16.53 9.07 -9.44
CA LEU A 31 15.61 9.85 -8.61
C LEU A 31 15.62 11.32 -9.00
N SER A 32 14.43 11.88 -9.23
CA SER A 32 14.24 13.30 -9.50
C SER A 32 13.43 13.92 -8.38
N HIS A 33 14.02 14.85 -7.64
CA HIS A 33 13.39 15.55 -6.51
C HIS A 33 12.46 16.69 -6.97
N THR A 34 11.72 16.46 -8.06
CA THR A 34 10.89 17.45 -8.75
C THR A 34 9.38 17.18 -8.61
N GLY A 35 8.98 16.38 -7.62
CA GLY A 35 7.59 15.96 -7.43
C GLY A 35 6.66 17.14 -7.15
N VAL A 36 7.11 18.12 -6.36
CA VAL A 36 6.36 19.34 -6.06
C VAL A 36 6.12 20.14 -7.35
N GLU A 37 7.13 20.34 -8.19
CA GLU A 37 7.02 21.08 -9.45
C GLU A 37 6.16 20.35 -10.48
N VAL A 38 6.11 19.01 -10.45
CA VAL A 38 5.16 18.24 -11.25
C VAL A 38 3.73 18.53 -10.79
N LEU A 39 3.48 18.50 -9.48
CA LEU A 39 2.16 18.73 -8.90
C LEU A 39 1.65 20.15 -9.16
N GLU A 40 2.52 21.17 -9.07
CA GLU A 40 2.18 22.56 -9.40
C GLU A 40 1.71 22.75 -10.86
N ARG A 41 2.21 21.90 -11.77
CA ARG A 41 1.82 21.90 -13.19
C ARG A 41 0.63 20.99 -13.50
N MET A 42 0.21 20.18 -12.54
CA MET A 42 -0.84 19.19 -12.74
C MET A 42 -2.22 19.80 -12.46
N GLU A 43 -3.09 19.76 -13.47
CA GLU A 43 -4.50 20.13 -13.29
C GLU A 43 -5.33 18.90 -12.90
N VAL A 44 -5.93 18.92 -11.70
CA VAL A 44 -6.82 17.86 -11.20
C VAL A 44 -8.24 18.42 -11.07
N PRO A 45 -9.16 18.09 -12.00
CA PRO A 45 -10.54 18.52 -11.91
C PRO A 45 -11.20 18.04 -10.61
N GLU A 46 -12.06 18.89 -10.04
CA GLU A 46 -12.83 18.57 -8.85
C GLU A 46 -13.61 17.25 -9.02
N GLY A 47 -13.56 16.40 -7.99
CA GLY A 47 -14.24 15.10 -7.98
C GLY A 47 -13.56 13.99 -8.80
N THR A 48 -12.42 14.25 -9.45
CA THR A 48 -11.69 13.23 -10.23
C THR A 48 -10.52 12.57 -9.49
N GLY A 49 -10.32 12.96 -8.23
CA GLY A 49 -9.24 12.53 -7.35
C GLY A 49 -8.49 13.72 -6.78
N SER A 50 -7.33 13.46 -6.19
CA SER A 50 -6.39 14.47 -5.75
C SER A 50 -4.95 14.03 -6.01
N ALA A 51 -4.04 14.99 -5.97
CA ALA A 51 -2.61 14.75 -6.03
C ALA A 51 -1.90 15.64 -5.03
N HIS A 52 -1.00 15.06 -4.24
CA HIS A 52 -0.36 15.71 -3.11
C HIS A 52 1.14 15.42 -3.10
N PRO A 53 1.95 16.34 -2.53
CA PRO A 53 3.31 16.00 -2.21
C PRO A 53 3.33 14.92 -1.13
N ASP A 54 4.33 14.05 -1.18
CA ASP A 54 4.70 13.22 -0.03
C ASP A 54 5.78 13.94 0.81
N THR A 55 6.16 13.36 1.95
CA THR A 55 7.35 13.73 2.72
C THR A 55 8.59 13.87 1.84
N TYR A 56 8.74 13.02 0.83
CA TYR A 56 9.87 13.01 -0.10
C TYR A 56 9.56 13.79 -1.39
N ALA A 57 10.39 14.76 -1.74
CA ALA A 57 10.25 15.57 -2.95
C ALA A 57 10.45 14.75 -4.25
N ALA A 58 10.98 13.53 -4.16
CA ALA A 58 11.07 12.61 -5.28
C ALA A 58 9.77 11.87 -5.60
N LEU A 59 8.71 12.08 -4.81
CA LEU A 59 7.48 11.31 -4.93
C LEU A 59 6.30 12.22 -5.26
N VAL A 60 5.27 11.62 -5.85
CA VAL A 60 3.93 12.18 -5.96
C VAL A 60 2.95 11.18 -5.37
N GLU A 61 2.00 11.66 -4.57
CA GLU A 61 0.88 10.86 -4.07
C GLU A 61 -0.35 11.14 -4.94
N LEU A 62 -0.94 10.10 -5.51
CA LEU A 62 -2.13 10.16 -6.35
C LEU A 62 -3.27 9.41 -5.65
N ALA A 63 -4.39 10.08 -5.43
CA ALA A 63 -5.52 9.52 -4.71
C ALA A 63 -6.81 9.58 -5.54
N SER A 64 -7.54 8.47 -5.61
CA SER A 64 -8.86 8.42 -6.22
C SER A 64 -9.86 9.25 -5.41
N PRO A 65 -10.99 9.70 -6.00
CA PRO A 65 -12.13 10.09 -5.19
C PRO A 65 -12.66 8.86 -4.43
N VAL A 66 -13.67 9.07 -3.58
CA VAL A 66 -14.43 7.94 -3.03
C VAL A 66 -15.22 7.30 -4.17
N VAL A 67 -14.98 6.01 -4.41
CA VAL A 67 -15.56 5.22 -5.51
C VAL A 67 -16.29 4.00 -4.98
N HIS A 68 -17.09 3.33 -5.82
CA HIS A 68 -17.86 2.15 -5.41
C HIS A 68 -17.16 0.82 -5.72
N SER A 69 -16.27 0.80 -6.72
CA SER A 69 -15.62 -0.43 -7.18
C SER A 69 -14.11 -0.27 -7.38
N ALA A 70 -13.38 -1.38 -7.36
CA ALA A 70 -11.96 -1.39 -7.67
C ALA A 70 -11.67 -0.91 -9.11
N GLY A 71 -12.60 -1.20 -10.05
CA GLY A 71 -12.53 -0.74 -11.43
C GLY A 71 -12.57 0.79 -11.56
N GLU A 72 -13.49 1.44 -10.84
CA GLU A 72 -13.57 2.91 -10.79
C GLU A 72 -12.32 3.52 -10.16
N GLY A 73 -11.83 2.92 -9.05
CA GLY A 73 -10.63 3.38 -8.36
C GLY A 73 -9.40 3.34 -9.25
N VAL A 74 -9.15 2.21 -9.90
CA VAL A 74 -8.00 2.08 -10.81
C VAL A 74 -8.13 2.97 -12.04
N ALA A 75 -9.33 3.21 -12.55
CA ALA A 75 -9.56 4.13 -13.66
C ALA A 75 -9.21 5.59 -13.28
N SER A 76 -9.56 6.01 -12.07
CA SER A 76 -9.14 7.32 -11.54
C SER A 76 -7.62 7.41 -11.41
N ILE A 77 -6.99 6.39 -10.82
CA ILE A 77 -5.52 6.31 -10.69
C ILE A 77 -4.83 6.38 -12.06
N ALA A 78 -5.32 5.63 -13.06
CA ALA A 78 -4.80 5.67 -14.42
C ALA A 78 -4.86 7.09 -15.02
N ALA A 79 -5.98 7.78 -14.85
CA ALA A 79 -6.14 9.15 -15.31
C ALA A 79 -5.21 10.13 -14.57
N LEU A 80 -4.98 9.94 -13.27
CA LEU A 80 -4.02 10.74 -12.51
C LEU A 80 -2.57 10.49 -12.95
N ARG A 81 -2.17 9.24 -13.18
CA ARG A 81 -0.86 8.91 -13.78
C ARG A 81 -0.67 9.56 -15.15
N ALA A 82 -1.72 9.57 -15.99
CA ALA A 82 -1.69 10.24 -17.29
C ALA A 82 -1.51 11.76 -17.16
N ARG A 83 -2.20 12.39 -16.20
CA ARG A 83 -2.05 13.83 -15.92
C ARG A 83 -0.66 14.19 -15.40
N ALA A 84 -0.10 13.40 -14.48
CA ALA A 84 1.25 13.61 -13.99
C ALA A 84 2.28 13.51 -15.13
N ARG A 85 2.12 12.56 -16.06
CA ARG A 85 2.94 12.48 -17.29
C ARG A 85 2.76 13.70 -18.20
N ALA A 86 1.53 14.16 -18.40
CA ALA A 86 1.24 15.37 -19.18
C ALA A 86 1.86 16.63 -18.55
N ALA A 87 1.98 16.67 -17.22
CA ALA A 87 2.68 17.70 -16.47
C ALA A 87 4.22 17.56 -16.52
N GLY A 88 4.75 16.53 -17.20
CA GLY A 88 6.18 16.33 -17.46
C GLY A 88 6.87 15.30 -16.57
N ALA A 89 6.13 14.51 -15.79
CA ALA A 89 6.71 13.46 -14.97
C ALA A 89 7.09 12.22 -15.80
N THR A 90 8.25 11.62 -15.49
CA THR A 90 8.50 10.20 -15.73
C THR A 90 8.36 9.48 -14.40
N LEU A 91 7.52 8.44 -14.36
CA LEU A 91 7.10 7.78 -13.13
C LEU A 91 7.57 6.33 -13.08
N ILE A 92 7.92 5.87 -11.88
CA ILE A 92 8.17 4.46 -11.56
C ILE A 92 7.29 4.05 -10.39
N GLY A 93 6.47 3.01 -10.60
CA GLY A 93 5.78 2.29 -9.53
C GLY A 93 6.62 1.14 -8.99
N ALA A 94 7.16 1.31 -7.79
CA ALA A 94 7.91 0.30 -7.04
C ALA A 94 7.91 0.66 -5.56
N GLY A 95 8.17 -0.30 -4.67
CA GLY A 95 8.22 -0.01 -3.23
C GLY A 95 9.35 0.94 -2.82
N ILE A 96 10.46 0.91 -3.56
CA ILE A 96 11.62 1.81 -3.45
C ILE A 96 12.30 1.91 -4.82
N HIS A 97 13.12 2.93 -5.05
CA HIS A 97 13.90 3.03 -6.27
C HIS A 97 14.96 1.91 -6.34
N PRO A 98 15.01 1.09 -7.41
CA PRO A 98 15.89 -0.08 -7.50
C PRO A 98 17.38 0.20 -7.27
N ASP A 99 17.88 1.32 -7.77
CA ASP A 99 19.28 1.76 -7.62
C ASP A 99 19.45 3.11 -6.93
N GLY A 100 18.40 3.61 -6.28
CA GLY A 100 18.48 4.85 -5.50
C GLY A 100 19.58 4.76 -4.44
N ALA A 101 20.45 5.77 -4.39
CA ALA A 101 21.57 5.77 -3.45
C ALA A 101 21.09 5.96 -2.01
N PHE A 102 21.84 5.40 -1.06
CA PHE A 102 21.57 5.67 0.36
C PHE A 102 21.69 7.17 0.65
N GLY A 103 20.65 7.74 1.23
CA GLY A 103 20.61 9.16 1.57
C GLY A 103 20.33 10.10 0.41
N ASP A 104 20.01 9.58 -0.78
CA ASP A 104 19.47 10.39 -1.88
C ASP A 104 18.00 10.75 -1.58
N VAL A 105 17.85 11.73 -0.71
CA VAL A 105 16.60 12.14 -0.08
C VAL A 105 16.56 13.66 -0.01
N VAL A 106 15.56 14.24 -0.65
CA VAL A 106 15.14 15.63 -0.42
C VAL A 106 13.73 15.59 0.15
N HIS A 107 13.52 16.33 1.23
CA HIS A 107 12.21 16.41 1.88
C HIS A 107 11.47 17.68 1.48
N VAL A 108 10.14 17.60 1.39
CA VAL A 108 9.29 18.76 1.10
C VAL A 108 9.28 19.71 2.30
N PRO A 109 9.47 21.03 2.11
CA PRO A 109 9.57 22.00 3.20
C PRO A 109 8.19 22.42 3.74
N GLU A 110 7.47 21.49 4.36
CA GLU A 110 6.20 21.75 5.05
C GLU A 110 6.27 21.44 6.54
N ALA A 111 5.55 22.24 7.35
CA ALA A 111 5.58 22.16 8.81
C ALA A 111 5.21 20.77 9.36
N ARG A 112 4.31 20.04 8.68
CA ARG A 112 3.96 18.66 9.05
C ARG A 112 5.16 17.72 8.92
N TYR A 113 5.97 17.88 7.89
CA TYR A 113 7.14 17.03 7.64
C TYR A 113 8.31 17.39 8.56
N ASP A 114 8.44 18.64 9.00
CA ASP A 114 9.45 19.03 9.99
C ASP A 114 9.33 18.25 11.30
N GLU A 115 8.10 18.03 11.79
CA GLU A 115 7.84 17.22 12.98
C GLU A 115 8.22 15.75 12.72
N ILE A 116 7.82 15.19 11.57
CA ILE A 116 8.15 13.82 11.17
C ILE A 116 9.68 13.63 11.07
N HIS A 117 10.42 14.62 10.55
CA HIS A 117 11.89 14.65 10.53
C HIS A 117 12.49 14.68 11.93
N ALA A 118 11.93 15.49 12.82
CA ALA A 118 12.38 15.58 14.20
C ALA A 118 12.16 14.28 14.98
N GLN A 119 11.11 13.52 14.68
CA GLN A 119 10.83 12.26 15.35
C GLN A 119 11.62 11.08 14.78
N LEU A 120 11.63 10.91 13.45
CA LEU A 120 12.24 9.75 12.80
C LEU A 120 13.75 9.92 12.53
N ARG A 121 14.27 11.15 12.55
CA ARG A 121 15.71 11.45 12.45
C ARG A 121 16.35 10.75 11.25
N GLY A 122 17.42 9.98 11.49
CA GLY A 122 18.16 9.27 10.44
C GLY A 122 17.32 8.24 9.69
N LEU A 123 16.18 7.78 10.23
CA LEU A 123 15.34 6.77 9.59
C LEU A 123 14.70 7.29 8.30
N LEU A 124 14.31 8.57 8.25
CA LEU A 124 13.77 9.22 7.05
C LEU A 124 14.85 9.69 6.06
N ARG A 125 16.13 9.56 6.41
CA ARG A 125 17.26 9.98 5.55
C ARG A 125 17.90 8.80 4.81
N ARG A 126 17.18 7.68 4.67
CA ARG A 126 17.74 6.44 4.11
C ARG A 126 17.35 6.25 2.65
N THR A 127 16.06 6.10 2.38
CA THR A 127 15.51 5.71 1.08
C THR A 127 14.05 6.15 1.01
N PRO A 128 13.64 6.91 -0.02
CA PRO A 128 12.22 7.19 -0.27
C PRO A 128 11.46 5.88 -0.52
N THR A 129 10.27 5.76 0.06
CA THR A 129 9.44 4.55 0.00
C THR A 129 8.08 4.89 -0.58
N CYS A 130 7.52 3.98 -1.37
CA CYS A 130 6.25 4.18 -2.06
C CYS A 130 5.28 3.02 -1.80
N ALA A 131 4.04 3.35 -1.49
CA ALA A 131 3.01 2.39 -1.13
C ALA A 131 1.80 2.43 -2.07
N LEU A 132 1.04 1.34 -2.07
CA LEU A 132 -0.36 1.33 -2.47
C LEU A 132 -1.21 1.26 -1.21
N HIS A 133 -2.05 2.26 -0.99
CA HIS A 133 -3.03 2.27 0.09
C HIS A 133 -4.44 2.01 -0.44
N VAL A 134 -5.22 1.26 0.32
CA VAL A 134 -6.64 1.02 0.04
C VAL A 134 -7.44 1.33 1.29
N HIS A 135 -8.27 2.37 1.19
CA HIS A 135 -9.30 2.70 2.16
C HIS A 135 -10.59 1.97 1.83
N VAL A 136 -11.21 1.40 2.85
CA VAL A 136 -12.57 0.82 2.76
C VAL A 136 -13.45 1.53 3.79
N GLY A 137 -14.51 2.19 3.34
CA GLY A 137 -15.49 2.86 4.19
C GLY A 137 -16.27 1.87 5.04
N MET A 138 -16.48 2.18 6.31
CA MET A 138 -17.17 1.30 7.26
C MET A 138 -18.49 1.94 7.71
N PRO A 139 -19.55 1.15 7.92
CA PRO A 139 -20.85 1.66 8.37
C PRO A 139 -20.79 2.24 9.79
N ASP A 140 -19.93 1.66 10.64
CA ASP A 140 -19.77 2.04 12.04
C ASP A 140 -18.41 1.58 12.60
N ALA A 141 -18.10 2.04 13.81
CA ALA A 141 -16.82 1.77 14.49
C ALA A 141 -16.63 0.29 14.87
N GLU A 142 -17.68 -0.45 15.22
CA GLU A 142 -17.58 -1.85 15.63
C GLU A 142 -17.34 -2.75 14.41
N THR A 143 -18.04 -2.47 13.31
CA THR A 143 -17.76 -3.07 12.00
C THR A 143 -16.33 -2.76 11.57
N ALA A 144 -15.84 -1.53 11.77
CA ALA A 144 -14.46 -1.17 11.45
C ALA A 144 -13.44 -2.05 12.20
N ILE A 145 -13.65 -2.32 13.49
CA ILE A 145 -12.74 -3.18 14.27
C ILE A 145 -12.81 -4.63 13.81
N ARG A 146 -14.00 -5.15 13.51
CA ARG A 146 -14.16 -6.51 12.97
C ARG A 146 -13.44 -6.67 11.64
N VAL A 147 -13.68 -5.76 10.70
CA VAL A 147 -13.04 -5.74 9.38
C VAL A 147 -11.53 -5.58 9.51
N TYR A 148 -11.07 -4.67 10.36
CA TYR A 148 -9.66 -4.48 10.65
C TYR A 148 -9.02 -5.79 11.15
N ASN A 149 -9.62 -6.47 12.13
CA ASN A 149 -9.06 -7.72 12.64
C ASN A 149 -9.06 -8.84 11.59
N GLY A 150 -10.10 -8.90 10.75
CA GLY A 150 -10.16 -9.84 9.63
C GLY A 150 -9.07 -9.58 8.58
N LEU A 151 -8.93 -8.34 8.11
CA LEU A 151 -7.88 -7.96 7.16
C LEU A 151 -6.48 -8.16 7.73
N ARG A 152 -6.29 -7.95 9.03
CA ARG A 152 -5.02 -8.19 9.72
C ARG A 152 -4.49 -9.60 9.52
N GLU A 153 -5.35 -10.61 9.47
CA GLU A 153 -4.97 -12.01 9.21
C GLU A 153 -4.45 -12.23 7.77
N HIS A 154 -4.84 -11.35 6.84
CA HIS A 154 -4.43 -11.40 5.44
C HIS A 154 -3.20 -10.52 5.13
N LEU A 155 -2.68 -9.76 6.09
CA LEU A 155 -1.53 -8.85 5.87
C LEU A 155 -0.31 -9.55 5.25
N PRO A 156 0.16 -10.71 5.76
CA PRO A 156 1.29 -11.41 5.12
C PRO A 156 1.00 -11.85 3.68
N LEU A 157 -0.22 -12.26 3.37
CA LEU A 157 -0.62 -12.63 2.01
C LEU A 157 -0.58 -11.40 1.09
N LEU A 158 -1.19 -10.29 1.51
CA LEU A 158 -1.26 -9.06 0.73
C LEU A 158 0.13 -8.47 0.50
N GLN A 159 1.02 -8.55 1.50
CA GLN A 159 2.44 -8.20 1.36
C GLN A 159 3.15 -9.07 0.31
N ALA A 160 2.93 -10.39 0.33
CA ALA A 160 3.55 -11.31 -0.63
C ALA A 160 3.07 -11.04 -2.07
N LEU A 161 1.76 -10.82 -2.24
CA LEU A 161 1.16 -10.54 -3.56
C LEU A 161 1.60 -9.19 -4.12
N ALA A 162 1.71 -8.17 -3.26
CA ALA A 162 2.06 -6.81 -3.65
C ALA A 162 3.57 -6.52 -3.63
N ALA A 163 4.42 -7.49 -3.33
CA ALA A 163 5.86 -7.28 -3.25
C ALA A 163 6.43 -6.78 -4.58
N ASN A 164 7.01 -5.56 -4.58
CA ASN A 164 7.46 -4.87 -5.79
C ASN A 164 8.72 -4.02 -5.52
N SER A 165 9.62 -4.52 -4.68
CA SER A 165 10.89 -3.86 -4.39
C SER A 165 12.03 -4.84 -4.05
N PRO A 166 12.43 -5.73 -4.98
CA PRO A 166 13.49 -6.70 -4.70
C PRO A 166 14.91 -6.11 -4.74
N PHE A 167 15.12 -5.01 -5.47
CA PHE A 167 16.42 -4.33 -5.54
C PHE A 167 16.50 -3.18 -4.54
N TRP A 168 17.66 -3.02 -3.92
CA TRP A 168 17.95 -1.93 -2.99
C TRP A 168 19.41 -1.49 -3.18
N HIS A 169 19.63 -0.19 -3.40
CA HIS A 169 20.95 0.39 -3.65
C HIS A 169 21.71 -0.26 -4.81
N GLY A 170 21.00 -0.69 -5.86
CA GLY A 170 21.59 -1.24 -7.08
C GLY A 170 21.86 -2.74 -7.02
N HIS A 171 21.49 -3.40 -5.91
CA HIS A 171 21.73 -4.82 -5.68
C HIS A 171 20.41 -5.55 -5.45
N ASP A 172 20.28 -6.81 -5.92
CA ASP A 172 19.19 -7.68 -5.47
C ASP A 172 19.38 -7.92 -3.97
N SER A 173 18.42 -7.47 -3.18
CA SER A 173 18.48 -7.54 -1.71
C SER A 173 18.28 -8.96 -1.18
N GLY A 174 17.81 -9.88 -2.03
CA GLY A 174 17.33 -11.20 -1.62
C GLY A 174 15.93 -11.18 -0.98
N LEU A 175 15.28 -10.00 -0.90
CA LEU A 175 13.89 -9.83 -0.47
C LEU A 175 12.97 -9.66 -1.68
N ALA A 176 11.68 -9.93 -1.54
CA ALA A 176 10.67 -9.56 -2.53
C ALA A 176 10.21 -8.10 -2.32
N THR A 177 10.16 -7.64 -1.07
CA THR A 177 9.93 -6.23 -0.71
C THR A 177 10.95 -5.76 0.34
N ALA A 178 11.94 -5.00 -0.11
CA ALA A 178 12.85 -4.27 0.78
C ALA A 178 12.13 -3.13 1.51
N ARG A 179 11.09 -2.52 0.90
CA ARG A 179 10.28 -1.47 1.53
C ARG A 179 9.70 -1.94 2.87
N ALA A 180 9.13 -3.14 2.93
CA ALA A 180 8.55 -3.66 4.18
C ALA A 180 9.60 -3.73 5.31
N GLN A 181 10.82 -4.17 5.00
CA GLN A 181 11.91 -4.26 5.99
C GLN A 181 12.46 -2.88 6.39
N LEU A 182 12.50 -1.92 5.47
CA LEU A 182 12.84 -0.53 5.78
C LEU A 182 11.88 0.08 6.81
N PHE A 183 10.57 -0.16 6.62
CA PHE A 183 9.52 0.31 7.53
C PHE A 183 9.56 -0.35 8.91
N ARG A 184 10.07 -1.58 9.04
CA ARG A 184 10.28 -2.21 10.36
C ARG A 184 11.27 -1.44 11.24
N GLY A 185 12.11 -0.59 10.64
CA GLY A 185 12.96 0.32 11.39
C GLY A 185 12.23 1.53 11.99
N TYR A 186 11.00 1.83 11.54
CA TYR A 186 10.21 2.93 12.09
C TYR A 186 9.54 2.51 13.40
N PRO A 187 9.46 3.41 14.40
CA PRO A 187 8.70 3.12 15.62
C PRO A 187 7.24 2.77 15.26
N ARG A 188 6.77 1.61 15.72
CA ARG A 188 5.40 1.13 15.45
C ARG A 188 5.15 0.83 13.95
N GLY A 189 6.19 0.66 13.15
CA GLY A 189 6.13 0.30 11.73
C GLY A 189 5.97 -1.20 11.51
N ASP A 190 4.84 -1.78 11.91
CA ASP A 190 4.62 -3.23 11.82
C ASP A 190 3.14 -3.64 11.78
N ILE A 191 2.89 -4.95 11.81
CA ILE A 191 1.55 -5.51 11.95
C ILE A 191 1.01 -5.12 13.33
N PRO A 192 -0.08 -4.34 13.41
CA PRO A 192 -0.63 -3.90 14.68
C PRO A 192 -1.32 -5.04 15.47
N PRO A 193 -1.65 -4.85 16.76
CA PRO A 193 -2.40 -5.85 17.53
C PRO A 193 -3.85 -5.97 17.02
N ALA A 194 -4.50 -7.08 17.38
CA ALA A 194 -5.96 -7.20 17.24
C ALA A 194 -6.65 -6.46 18.40
N PHE A 195 -7.85 -5.94 18.15
CA PHE A 195 -8.62 -5.19 19.16
C PHE A 195 -9.93 -5.89 19.50
N ALA A 196 -10.33 -5.81 20.77
CA ALA A 196 -11.59 -6.38 21.23
C ALA A 196 -12.80 -5.48 20.95
N SER A 197 -12.59 -4.17 20.84
CA SER A 197 -13.62 -3.15 20.60
C SER A 197 -12.99 -1.87 20.07
N PHE A 198 -13.82 -0.92 19.62
CA PHE A 198 -13.32 0.39 19.19
C PHE A 198 -12.72 1.19 20.34
N ALA A 199 -13.31 1.12 21.53
CA ALA A 199 -12.76 1.75 22.73
C ALA A 199 -11.36 1.20 23.09
N ALA A 200 -11.13 -0.11 22.96
CA ALA A 200 -9.81 -0.69 23.22
C ALA A 200 -8.75 -0.22 22.19
N PHE A 201 -9.17 0.07 20.96
CA PHE A 201 -8.33 0.72 19.96
C PHE A 201 -8.00 2.16 20.36
N GLU A 202 -9.00 2.96 20.74
CA GLU A 202 -8.82 4.34 21.19
C GLU A 202 -7.86 4.42 22.39
N ASP A 203 -8.08 3.59 23.41
CA ASP A 203 -7.24 3.54 24.62
C ASP A 203 -5.77 3.25 24.29
N LEU A 204 -5.49 2.32 23.36
CA LEU A 204 -4.13 2.01 22.96
C LEU A 204 -3.52 3.16 22.14
N VAL A 205 -4.30 3.73 21.21
CA VAL A 205 -3.84 4.86 20.39
C VAL A 205 -3.47 6.05 21.26
N ASP A 206 -4.31 6.42 22.23
CA ASP A 206 -4.04 7.52 23.15
C ASP A 206 -2.76 7.28 23.97
N GLN A 207 -2.56 6.05 24.45
CA GLN A 207 -1.32 5.66 25.14
C GLN A 207 -0.09 5.76 24.23
N LEU A 208 -0.18 5.30 22.98
CA LEU A 208 0.94 5.34 22.03
C LEU A 208 1.26 6.75 21.57
N VAL A 209 0.25 7.59 21.37
CA VAL A 209 0.39 9.00 21.01
C VAL A 209 1.08 9.75 22.15
N ALA A 210 0.61 9.56 23.39
CA ALA A 210 1.23 10.16 24.57
C ALA A 210 2.67 9.66 24.80
N ALA A 211 2.91 8.35 24.71
CA ALA A 211 4.24 7.77 24.91
C ALA A 211 5.24 8.13 23.81
N GLY A 212 4.75 8.36 22.59
CA GLY A 212 5.56 8.72 21.42
C GLY A 212 5.77 10.22 21.23
N ASP A 213 5.16 11.07 22.06
CA ASP A 213 5.04 12.52 21.85
C ASP A 213 4.57 12.85 20.42
N ALA A 214 3.61 12.07 19.93
CA ALA A 214 3.09 12.19 18.58
C ALA A 214 1.94 13.22 18.55
N PRO A 215 1.79 14.01 17.48
CA PRO A 215 0.66 14.93 17.36
C PRO A 215 -0.71 14.22 17.34
N ASP A 216 -0.79 13.08 16.65
CA ASP A 216 -2.00 12.25 16.59
C ASP A 216 -1.71 10.82 16.06
N TYR A 217 -2.77 10.02 15.91
CA TYR A 217 -2.71 8.64 15.44
C TYR A 217 -2.17 8.48 14.00
N THR A 218 -2.10 9.56 13.20
CA THR A 218 -1.59 9.48 11.83
C THR A 218 -0.07 9.25 11.78
N PHE A 219 0.62 9.43 12.92
CA PHE A 219 2.04 9.12 13.15
C PHE A 219 2.28 7.66 13.61
N LEU A 220 1.23 6.84 13.61
CA LEU A 220 1.32 5.39 13.77
C LEU A 220 1.49 4.76 12.39
N TRP A 221 2.70 4.26 12.11
CA TRP A 221 3.12 3.68 10.82
C TRP A 221 2.66 2.23 10.63
N TRP A 222 1.50 1.86 11.18
CA TRP A 222 0.97 0.51 11.10
C TRP A 222 0.64 0.09 9.67
N ASP A 223 0.84 -1.20 9.40
CA ASP A 223 0.53 -1.85 8.11
C ASP A 223 -0.98 -1.81 7.77
N LEU A 224 -1.84 -1.62 8.78
CA LEU A 224 -3.29 -1.54 8.69
C LEU A 224 -3.79 -0.60 9.78
N ARG A 225 -4.78 0.26 9.50
CA ARG A 225 -5.20 1.29 10.44
C ARG A 225 -6.69 1.59 10.34
N PRO A 226 -7.47 1.54 11.43
CA PRO A 226 -8.75 2.24 11.50
C PRO A 226 -8.49 3.75 11.40
N HIS A 227 -9.26 4.44 10.55
CA HIS A 227 -9.12 5.87 10.30
C HIS A 227 -10.42 6.62 10.65
N PRO A 228 -10.69 6.87 11.96
CA PRO A 228 -11.98 7.38 12.43
C PRO A 228 -12.39 8.71 11.80
N ARG A 229 -11.43 9.59 11.44
CA ARG A 229 -11.73 10.87 10.78
C ARG A 229 -12.34 10.70 9.39
N LEU A 230 -11.99 9.62 8.69
CA LEU A 230 -12.50 9.33 7.33
C LEU A 230 -13.62 8.29 7.35
N GLY A 231 -13.76 7.54 8.45
CA GLY A 231 -14.72 6.46 8.53
C GLY A 231 -14.27 5.21 7.79
N THR A 232 -12.97 4.93 7.73
CA THR A 232 -12.42 3.84 6.92
C THR A 232 -11.53 2.89 7.71
N VAL A 233 -11.33 1.68 7.20
CA VAL A 233 -10.14 0.86 7.50
C VAL A 233 -9.18 1.00 6.32
N GLU A 234 -7.92 1.30 6.62
CA GLU A 234 -6.90 1.67 5.65
C GLU A 234 -5.77 0.64 5.65
N LEU A 235 -5.60 -0.07 4.53
CA LEU A 235 -4.50 -1.00 4.30
C LEU A 235 -3.29 -0.28 3.71
N ARG A 236 -2.11 -0.42 4.33
CA ARG A 236 -0.88 0.35 4.00
C ARG A 236 0.36 -0.52 3.73
N ALA A 237 0.17 -1.83 3.78
CA ALA A 237 1.26 -2.81 3.78
C ALA A 237 1.85 -3.10 2.40
N MET A 238 1.22 -2.63 1.31
CA MET A 238 1.55 -2.99 -0.06
C MET A 238 2.55 -2.00 -0.65
N ASP A 239 3.52 -2.50 -1.42
CA ASP A 239 4.38 -1.64 -2.22
C ASP A 239 3.56 -0.96 -3.33
N ALA A 240 3.99 0.20 -3.80
CA ALA A 240 3.43 0.76 -5.02
C ALA A 240 3.67 -0.18 -6.21
N GLN A 241 2.69 -0.28 -7.11
CA GLN A 241 2.73 -1.20 -8.25
C GLN A 241 3.07 -0.46 -9.53
N SER A 242 3.91 -1.05 -10.37
CA SER A 242 4.20 -0.54 -11.70
C SER A 242 2.99 -0.67 -12.63
N SER A 243 2.26 -1.78 -12.61
CA SER A 243 1.12 -1.99 -13.51
C SER A 243 -0.24 -1.70 -12.86
N LEU A 244 -1.13 -1.05 -13.63
CA LEU A 244 -2.50 -0.76 -13.20
C LEU A 244 -3.34 -2.03 -12.98
N TRP A 245 -3.12 -3.09 -13.75
CA TRP A 245 -3.82 -4.36 -13.54
C TRP A 245 -3.48 -5.02 -12.19
N SER A 246 -2.25 -4.83 -11.68
CA SER A 246 -1.88 -5.29 -10.33
C SER A 246 -2.55 -4.43 -9.25
N VAL A 247 -2.62 -3.09 -9.44
CA VAL A 247 -3.41 -2.20 -8.57
C VAL A 247 -4.86 -2.67 -8.51
N ALA A 248 -5.49 -2.92 -9.66
CA ALA A 248 -6.87 -3.40 -9.74
C ALA A 248 -7.09 -4.72 -8.97
N ALA A 249 -6.20 -5.70 -9.18
CA ALA A 249 -6.25 -7.00 -8.53
C ALA A 249 -6.18 -6.89 -6.99
N LEU A 250 -5.22 -6.12 -6.50
CA LEU A 250 -4.99 -5.92 -5.07
C LEU A 250 -6.14 -5.15 -4.44
N THR A 251 -6.60 -4.06 -5.04
CA THR A 251 -7.73 -3.27 -4.54
C THR A 251 -9.01 -4.11 -4.46
N ALA A 252 -9.32 -4.90 -5.50
CA ALA A 252 -10.50 -5.77 -5.49
C ALA A 252 -10.42 -6.87 -4.43
N LEU A 253 -9.24 -7.47 -4.25
CA LEU A 253 -9.02 -8.48 -3.21
C LEU A 253 -9.21 -7.88 -1.81
N VAL A 254 -8.67 -6.69 -1.56
CA VAL A 254 -8.82 -5.99 -0.27
C VAL A 254 -10.28 -5.65 0.00
N ALA A 255 -10.98 -5.08 -0.98
CA ALA A 255 -12.40 -4.74 -0.86
C ALA A 255 -13.26 -5.97 -0.56
N GLY A 256 -13.09 -7.06 -1.32
CA GLY A 256 -13.84 -8.29 -1.11
C GLY A 256 -13.51 -8.99 0.21
N LEU A 257 -12.25 -9.00 0.65
CA LEU A 257 -11.87 -9.52 1.97
C LEU A 257 -12.40 -8.65 3.11
N ALA A 258 -12.43 -7.33 2.95
CA ALA A 258 -12.98 -6.41 3.94
C ALA A 258 -14.49 -6.66 4.12
N ARG A 259 -15.23 -6.74 3.02
CA ARG A 259 -16.66 -7.06 3.04
C ARG A 259 -16.95 -8.45 3.63
N ALA A 260 -16.11 -9.44 3.31
CA ALA A 260 -16.18 -10.78 3.89
C ALA A 260 -15.87 -10.81 5.39
N ALA A 261 -14.96 -9.95 5.86
CA ALA A 261 -14.62 -9.85 7.28
C ALA A 261 -15.74 -9.20 8.10
N ALA A 262 -16.56 -8.34 7.50
CA ALA A 262 -17.72 -7.76 8.18
C ALA A 262 -18.77 -8.80 8.59
N GLU A 263 -18.86 -9.91 7.84
CA GLU A 263 -19.76 -11.04 8.13
C GLU A 263 -19.09 -12.14 8.99
N ASP A 264 -17.82 -11.97 9.38
CA ASP A 264 -17.10 -12.99 10.14
C ASP A 264 -17.34 -12.83 11.64
N ASP A 265 -17.90 -13.87 12.26
CA ASP A 265 -18.14 -13.97 13.71
C ASP A 265 -16.99 -14.61 14.50
N ARG A 266 -15.80 -14.73 13.89
CA ARG A 266 -14.60 -15.21 14.56
C ARG A 266 -14.28 -14.37 15.81
N LEU A 267 -14.04 -15.07 16.91
CA LEU A 267 -13.73 -14.47 18.23
C LEU A 267 -12.25 -14.56 18.62
N SER A 268 -11.42 -15.22 17.81
CA SER A 268 -10.02 -15.48 18.10
C SER A 268 -9.11 -15.10 16.94
N TRP A 269 -8.02 -14.40 17.24
CA TRP A 269 -7.11 -13.83 16.24
C TRP A 269 -5.71 -14.40 16.38
N THR A 270 -4.98 -14.50 15.27
CA THR A 270 -3.61 -14.99 15.30
C THR A 270 -2.74 -13.99 16.10
N PRO A 271 -1.95 -14.46 17.09
CA PRO A 271 -1.07 -13.57 17.84
C PRO A 271 -0.15 -12.77 16.92
N ARG A 272 0.06 -11.48 17.23
CA ARG A 272 0.88 -10.57 16.41
C ARG A 272 2.26 -11.15 16.10
N ALA A 273 2.94 -11.73 17.10
CA ALA A 273 4.26 -12.31 16.91
C ALA A 273 4.27 -13.42 15.84
N VAL A 274 3.20 -14.20 15.74
CA VAL A 274 3.07 -15.26 14.74
C VAL A 274 2.82 -14.67 13.34
N LEU A 275 1.99 -13.62 13.23
CA LEU A 275 1.81 -12.92 11.95
C LEU A 275 3.10 -12.25 11.49
N MET A 276 3.94 -11.75 12.41
CA MET A 276 5.24 -11.17 12.07
C MET A 276 6.19 -12.18 11.43
N GLU A 277 6.18 -13.44 11.85
CA GLU A 277 6.95 -14.52 11.18
C GLU A 277 6.47 -14.73 9.74
N SER A 278 5.15 -14.82 9.53
CA SER A 278 4.59 -14.90 8.17
C SER A 278 4.91 -13.64 7.36
N SER A 279 4.85 -12.44 7.94
CA SER A 279 5.17 -11.17 7.30
C SER A 279 6.62 -11.14 6.82
N PHE A 280 7.57 -11.60 7.64
CA PHE A 280 8.97 -11.68 7.22
C PHE A 280 9.16 -12.65 6.04
N ARG A 281 8.51 -13.82 6.08
CA ARG A 281 8.57 -14.80 4.98
C ARG A 281 7.95 -14.27 3.70
N ALA A 282 6.81 -13.58 3.81
CA ALA A 282 6.18 -12.88 2.69
C ALA A 282 7.11 -11.81 2.10
N ALA A 283 7.71 -10.98 2.96
CA ALA A 283 8.63 -9.93 2.53
C ALA A 283 9.90 -10.48 1.86
N ARG A 284 10.39 -11.64 2.32
CA ARG A 284 11.56 -12.31 1.77
C ARG A 284 11.28 -12.99 0.43
N ASP A 285 10.26 -13.83 0.38
CA ASP A 285 10.07 -14.77 -0.72
C ASP A 285 8.91 -14.40 -1.67
N GLY A 286 8.08 -13.40 -1.33
CA GLY A 286 6.95 -12.96 -2.15
C GLY A 286 6.00 -14.11 -2.48
N LEU A 287 5.67 -14.29 -3.76
CA LEU A 287 4.84 -15.39 -4.25
C LEU A 287 5.43 -16.79 -4.01
N GLY A 288 6.75 -16.89 -3.81
CA GLY A 288 7.44 -18.13 -3.46
C GLY A 288 7.34 -18.51 -1.98
N ALA A 289 6.74 -17.66 -1.13
CA ALA A 289 6.66 -17.91 0.30
C ALA A 289 5.71 -19.08 0.65
N THR A 290 5.94 -19.66 1.82
CA THR A 290 4.93 -20.44 2.55
C THR A 290 4.60 -19.70 3.85
N LEU A 291 3.31 -19.51 4.14
CA LEU A 291 2.84 -18.68 5.25
C LEU A 291 1.93 -19.52 6.16
N LEU A 292 1.79 -19.10 7.42
CA LEU A 292 0.79 -19.70 8.29
C LEU A 292 -0.61 -19.33 7.78
N HIS A 293 -1.43 -20.34 7.51
CA HIS A 293 -2.82 -20.20 7.13
C HIS A 293 -3.62 -21.32 7.80
N GLU A 294 -4.63 -20.94 8.59
CA GLU A 294 -5.50 -21.89 9.32
C GLU A 294 -4.73 -22.93 10.15
N GLY A 295 -3.64 -22.50 10.79
CA GLY A 295 -2.84 -23.36 11.69
C GLY A 295 -1.78 -24.22 10.99
N ALA A 296 -1.64 -24.16 9.66
CA ALA A 296 -0.61 -24.89 8.93
C ALA A 296 0.17 -23.98 7.97
N LEU A 297 1.40 -24.36 7.61
CA LEU A 297 2.14 -23.67 6.56
C LEU A 297 1.58 -24.06 5.19
N ARG A 298 1.20 -23.06 4.39
CA ARG A 298 0.67 -23.24 3.03
C ARG A 298 1.41 -22.33 2.03
N PRO A 299 1.60 -22.74 0.77
CA PRO A 299 2.14 -21.89 -0.28
C PRO A 299 1.25 -20.66 -0.54
N VAL A 300 1.86 -19.51 -0.81
CA VAL A 300 1.12 -18.27 -1.15
C VAL A 300 0.09 -18.48 -2.26
N PRO A 301 0.36 -19.22 -3.36
CA PRO A 301 -0.65 -19.44 -4.40
C PRO A 301 -1.89 -20.21 -3.92
N GLU A 302 -1.77 -21.09 -2.92
CA GLU A 302 -2.91 -21.80 -2.33
C GLU A 302 -3.74 -20.83 -1.48
N ILE A 303 -3.06 -20.07 -0.61
CA ILE A 303 -3.70 -19.09 0.27
C ILE A 303 -4.38 -17.98 -0.55
N ALA A 304 -3.74 -17.51 -1.62
CA ALA A 304 -4.29 -16.49 -2.52
C ALA A 304 -5.59 -16.95 -3.18
N ARG A 305 -5.63 -18.19 -3.69
CA ARG A 305 -6.85 -18.74 -4.30
C ARG A 305 -7.97 -18.95 -3.27
N ALA A 306 -7.64 -19.36 -2.06
CA ALA A 306 -8.61 -19.43 -0.96
C ALA A 306 -9.17 -18.04 -0.60
N ALA A 307 -8.30 -17.02 -0.54
CA ALA A 307 -8.70 -15.63 -0.31
C ALA A 307 -9.60 -15.08 -1.43
N VAL A 308 -9.26 -15.35 -2.69
CA VAL A 308 -10.10 -15.01 -3.86
C VAL A 308 -11.46 -15.71 -3.77
N ALA A 309 -11.49 -17.01 -3.43
CA ALA A 309 -12.75 -17.74 -3.28
C ALA A 309 -13.63 -17.14 -2.18
N ARG A 310 -13.02 -16.70 -1.06
CA ARG A 310 -13.72 -16.01 0.03
C ARG A 310 -14.23 -14.64 -0.37
N ALA A 311 -13.45 -13.88 -1.15
CA ALA A 311 -13.79 -12.53 -1.60
C ALA A 311 -14.84 -12.52 -2.73
N ARG A 312 -14.94 -13.60 -3.52
CA ARG A 312 -15.73 -13.64 -4.76
C ARG A 312 -17.21 -13.25 -4.62
N PRO A 313 -17.99 -13.75 -3.64
CA PRO A 313 -19.40 -13.37 -3.51
C PRO A 313 -19.57 -11.85 -3.32
N PHE A 314 -18.64 -11.25 -2.59
CA PHE A 314 -18.65 -9.83 -2.26
C PHE A 314 -18.06 -8.95 -3.37
N ALA A 315 -17.09 -9.48 -4.12
CA ALA A 315 -16.58 -8.76 -5.30
C ALA A 315 -17.67 -8.60 -6.38
N ALA A 316 -18.59 -9.57 -6.50
CA ALA A 316 -19.76 -9.41 -7.37
C ALA A 316 -20.72 -8.31 -6.87
N GLU A 317 -20.98 -8.27 -5.55
CA GLU A 317 -21.77 -7.20 -4.90
C GLU A 317 -21.15 -5.81 -5.12
N LEU A 318 -19.82 -5.71 -5.01
CA LEU A 318 -19.04 -4.48 -5.16
C LEU A 318 -18.63 -4.15 -6.61
N GLY A 319 -19.17 -4.87 -7.61
CA GLY A 319 -18.85 -4.64 -9.02
C GLY A 319 -17.37 -4.76 -9.39
N SER A 320 -16.63 -5.60 -8.67
CA SER A 320 -15.16 -5.76 -8.75
C SER A 320 -14.71 -7.17 -9.12
N GLU A 321 -15.60 -8.02 -9.66
CA GLU A 321 -15.31 -9.43 -9.96
C GLU A 321 -14.24 -9.61 -11.04
N GLU A 322 -14.27 -8.78 -12.10
CA GLU A 322 -13.26 -8.81 -13.15
C GLU A 322 -11.87 -8.49 -12.59
N GLN A 323 -11.77 -7.43 -11.79
CA GLN A 323 -10.53 -7.02 -11.16
C GLN A 323 -10.04 -8.07 -10.17
N LEU A 324 -10.92 -8.70 -9.39
CA LEU A 324 -10.55 -9.81 -8.51
C LEU A 324 -9.97 -10.99 -9.29
N GLY A 325 -10.46 -11.27 -10.49
CA GLY A 325 -9.93 -12.31 -11.38
C GLY A 325 -8.46 -12.11 -11.76
N LEU A 326 -7.97 -10.86 -11.78
CA LEU A 326 -6.58 -10.52 -12.08
C LEU A 326 -5.59 -11.00 -11.01
N VAL A 327 -6.05 -11.45 -9.83
CA VAL A 327 -5.17 -12.08 -8.84
C VAL A 327 -4.54 -13.37 -9.40
N GLU A 328 -5.26 -14.15 -10.22
CA GLU A 328 -4.67 -15.35 -10.84
C GLU A 328 -3.55 -14.99 -11.81
N ARG A 329 -3.60 -13.80 -12.42
CA ARG A 329 -2.54 -13.28 -13.26
C ARG A 329 -1.26 -13.01 -12.48
N LEU A 330 -1.36 -12.45 -11.26
CA LEU A 330 -0.19 -12.31 -10.36
C LEU A 330 0.46 -13.67 -10.10
N LEU A 331 -0.34 -14.71 -9.87
CA LEU A 331 0.15 -16.06 -9.55
C LEU A 331 0.78 -16.80 -10.74
N THR A 332 0.29 -16.54 -11.96
CA THR A 332 0.69 -17.28 -13.18
C THR A 332 1.77 -16.56 -13.99
N GLU A 333 1.75 -15.23 -14.03
CA GLU A 333 2.73 -14.40 -14.76
C GLU A 333 3.86 -13.85 -13.88
N GLY A 334 3.74 -13.99 -12.55
CA GLY A 334 4.69 -13.47 -11.57
C GLY A 334 4.35 -12.06 -11.07
N GLY A 335 4.70 -11.81 -9.81
CA GLY A 335 4.46 -10.54 -9.12
C GLY A 335 5.45 -9.45 -9.55
N GLY A 336 5.32 -8.26 -8.96
CA GLY A 336 6.21 -7.13 -9.27
C GLY A 336 7.69 -7.46 -9.06
N ALA A 337 8.02 -8.13 -7.95
CA ALA A 337 9.38 -8.57 -7.67
C ALA A 337 9.93 -9.55 -8.72
N ASP A 338 9.11 -10.50 -9.20
CA ASP A 338 9.52 -11.47 -10.22
C ASP A 338 9.78 -10.78 -11.56
N ARG A 339 8.89 -9.86 -11.96
CA ARG A 339 9.02 -9.10 -13.21
C ARG A 339 10.24 -8.17 -13.20
N GLN A 340 10.53 -7.52 -12.06
CA GLN A 340 11.75 -6.72 -11.90
C GLN A 340 13.02 -7.58 -12.04
N ARG A 341 13.11 -8.72 -11.35
CA ARG A 341 14.26 -9.63 -11.50
C ARG A 341 14.42 -10.14 -12.92
N ALA A 342 13.32 -10.48 -13.59
CA ALA A 342 13.34 -10.91 -14.98
C ALA A 342 13.82 -9.79 -15.93
N ALA A 343 13.40 -8.54 -15.72
CA ALA A 343 13.87 -7.39 -16.48
C ALA A 343 15.36 -7.11 -16.24
N HIS A 344 15.82 -7.20 -15.00
CA HIS A 344 17.23 -7.08 -14.66
C HIS A 344 18.07 -8.18 -15.31
N ALA A 345 17.61 -9.44 -15.28
CA ALA A 345 18.31 -10.55 -15.93
C ALA A 345 18.47 -10.34 -17.44
N ARG A 346 17.51 -9.68 -18.10
CA ARG A 346 17.55 -9.38 -19.54
C ARG A 346 18.43 -8.18 -19.91
N GLY A 347 18.48 -7.15 -19.07
CA GLY A 347 19.06 -5.86 -19.45
C GLY A 347 19.86 -5.12 -18.38
N GLY A 348 20.20 -5.80 -17.28
CA GLY A 348 20.80 -5.20 -16.09
C GLY A 348 19.90 -4.14 -15.45
N MET A 349 20.46 -3.33 -14.55
CA MET A 349 19.74 -2.24 -13.90
C MET A 349 19.08 -1.26 -14.89
N PRO A 350 19.75 -0.80 -15.97
CA PRO A 350 19.10 0.07 -16.95
C PRO A 350 17.90 -0.59 -17.64
N GLY A 351 17.95 -1.90 -17.88
CA GLY A 351 16.82 -2.67 -18.42
C GLY A 351 15.65 -2.76 -17.45
N LEU A 352 15.93 -2.96 -16.17
CA LEU A 352 14.92 -2.95 -15.10
C LEU A 352 14.25 -1.58 -14.99
N LEU A 353 15.02 -0.49 -14.89
CA LEU A 353 14.45 0.86 -14.74
C LEU A 353 13.58 1.24 -15.94
N ARG A 354 14.04 0.94 -17.17
CA ARG A 354 13.23 1.14 -18.38
C ARG A 354 11.95 0.31 -18.37
N HIS A 355 12.02 -0.93 -17.88
CA HIS A 355 10.83 -1.78 -17.76
C HIS A 355 9.82 -1.19 -16.79
N LEU A 356 10.25 -0.74 -15.61
CA LEU A 356 9.36 -0.11 -14.62
C LEU A 356 8.75 1.19 -15.15
N ALA A 357 9.55 2.07 -15.76
CA ALA A 357 9.05 3.32 -16.32
C ALA A 357 8.03 3.07 -17.44
N ALA A 358 8.30 2.10 -18.33
CA ALA A 358 7.37 1.73 -19.40
C ALA A 358 6.08 1.09 -18.86
N GLU A 359 6.18 0.15 -17.93
CA GLU A 359 5.01 -0.51 -17.33
C GLU A 359 4.15 0.48 -16.53
N THR A 360 4.77 1.45 -15.85
CA THR A 360 4.08 2.53 -15.11
C THR A 360 3.36 3.50 -16.03
N ALA A 361 3.90 3.72 -17.22
CA ALA A 361 3.31 4.61 -18.23
C ALA A 361 2.20 3.95 -19.07
N HIS A 362 1.99 2.64 -18.98
CA HIS A 362 0.89 1.96 -19.68
C HIS A 362 -0.46 2.33 -19.05
N ASP A 363 -1.43 2.65 -19.90
CA ASP A 363 -2.82 2.89 -19.50
C ASP A 363 -3.55 1.56 -19.23
N LEU A 364 -4.74 1.62 -18.62
CA LEU A 364 -5.62 0.45 -18.47
C LEU A 364 -6.00 -0.08 -19.87
N ALA A 365 -5.68 -1.34 -20.13
CA ALA A 365 -6.04 -2.05 -21.35
C ALA A 365 -7.44 -2.67 -21.23
#